data_AF-A0A6A3YIE3-F1
#
_entry.id   AF-A0A6A3YIE3-F1
#
_cell.length_a   1.000
_cell.length_b   1.000
_cell.length_c   1.000
_cell.angle_alpha   90.00
_cell.angle_beta   90.00
_cell.angle_gamma   90.00
#
_symmetry.space_group_name_H-M   'P 1'
#
loop_
_entity.id
_entity.type
_entity.pdbx_description
1 polymer ?
#
loop_
_entity_poly.entity_id
_entity_poly.type
_entity_poly.pdbx_seq_one_letter_code
_entity_poly.pdbx_strand_id
1 'polypeptide(L)'
;MAEVEVWAQDANSTSPRKTLPSQKPPPIPLVKRIARKWFDIQIESQGAYSVERLESFNLYCKTTSRRRAMLVCILTPVPALLAALLVELLPLRPPSEGWTANWVFWLRLLLVQLILGFTVNSQMIRFIPGLNLTIGKRMAISMGASIPFVGTCLLAAIKIGFPVPLMQQFAPIVIGIFTLPMIFLVLGTVLFATDSPLKAHADRYNRFFFSLLALCSAFPAYKLLFERIPVEYRGVAVIILPIWKLASKQFIVSSSRKLEDLMPVLVAFSVDFLSTLFIAACMSASRRRFYSSIQVAPPSKLIKLHFLVSLELR
;
A
#
# COMPACT_ATOMS: atom_id res chain seq x y z
N MET A 1 -36.42 -10.08 44.18
CA MET A 1 -35.34 -10.09 45.20
C MET A 1 -34.98 -11.54 45.59
N ALA A 2 -34.70 -12.42 44.62
CA ALA A 2 -34.36 -13.82 44.88
C ALA A 2 -33.17 -14.33 44.04
N GLU A 3 -32.54 -13.49 43.21
CA GLU A 3 -31.37 -13.87 42.40
C GLU A 3 -30.02 -13.41 42.98
N VAL A 4 -30.04 -12.65 44.08
CA VAL A 4 -28.81 -12.12 44.69
C VAL A 4 -28.21 -13.08 45.73
N GLU A 5 -28.98 -14.03 46.27
CA GLU A 5 -28.49 -14.95 47.31
C GLU A 5 -27.73 -16.17 46.76
N VAL A 6 -27.94 -16.54 45.49
CA VAL A 6 -27.26 -17.71 44.89
C VAL A 6 -25.75 -17.48 44.71
N TRP A 7 -25.33 -16.22 44.56
CA TRP A 7 -23.91 -15.86 44.36
C TRP A 7 -23.12 -15.67 45.66
N ALA A 8 -23.79 -15.67 46.83
CA ALA A 8 -23.12 -15.48 48.12
C ALA A 8 -22.65 -16.80 48.75
N GLN A 9 -23.24 -17.95 48.38
CA GLN A 9 -22.90 -19.25 48.97
C GLN A 9 -21.65 -19.91 48.38
N ASP A 10 -21.25 -19.56 47.14
CA ASP A 10 -20.04 -20.11 46.53
C ASP A 10 -18.73 -19.46 47.01
N ALA A 11 -18.81 -18.34 47.74
CA ALA A 11 -17.64 -17.60 48.20
C ALA A 11 -16.94 -18.19 49.43
N ASN A 12 -17.54 -19.17 50.12
CA ASN A 12 -17.09 -19.59 51.46
C ASN A 12 -16.63 -21.05 51.60
N SER A 13 -16.38 -21.78 50.51
CA SER A 13 -15.75 -23.10 50.58
C SER A 13 -14.23 -23.02 50.44
N THR A 14 -13.53 -22.91 51.56
CA THR A 14 -12.07 -23.02 51.64
C THR A 14 -11.66 -24.49 51.45
N SER A 15 -11.54 -24.92 50.19
CA SER A 15 -10.91 -26.20 49.83
C SER A 15 -9.39 -26.01 49.71
N PRO A 16 -8.55 -26.88 50.29
CA PRO A 16 -7.11 -26.74 50.23
C PRO A 16 -6.62 -26.85 48.77
N ARG A 17 -6.05 -25.75 48.27
CA ARG A 17 -5.46 -25.63 46.93
C ARG A 17 -4.28 -26.61 46.80
N LYS A 18 -4.55 -27.83 46.31
CA LYS A 18 -3.50 -28.73 45.81
C LYS A 18 -2.78 -28.01 44.67
N THR A 19 -1.50 -27.70 44.89
CA THR A 19 -0.59 -27.23 43.84
C THR A 19 -0.42 -28.33 42.81
N LEU A 20 -1.16 -28.23 41.71
CA LEU A 20 -0.92 -29.04 40.52
C LEU A 20 0.52 -28.77 40.05
N PRO A 21 1.37 -29.79 39.81
CA PRO A 21 2.69 -29.56 39.25
C PRO A 21 2.54 -28.85 37.91
N SER A 22 3.32 -27.79 37.71
CA SER A 22 3.43 -27.03 36.45
C SER A 22 3.86 -27.98 35.33
N GLN A 23 2.88 -28.59 34.68
CA GLN A 23 3.10 -29.46 33.53
C GLN A 23 3.44 -28.55 32.36
N LYS A 24 4.73 -28.42 32.06
CA LYS A 24 5.21 -27.77 30.83
C LYS A 24 4.42 -28.37 29.65
N PRO A 25 3.78 -27.54 28.82
CA PRO A 25 3.02 -28.06 27.68
C PRO A 25 3.93 -28.92 26.80
N PRO A 26 3.43 -30.04 26.24
CA PRO A 26 4.24 -30.93 25.43
C PRO A 26 4.90 -30.17 24.27
N PRO A 27 6.14 -30.53 23.88
CA PRO A 27 6.85 -29.84 22.81
C PRO A 27 6.05 -29.97 21.52
N ILE A 28 5.44 -28.86 21.11
CA ILE A 28 4.72 -28.76 19.85
C ILE A 28 5.73 -29.05 18.73
N PRO A 29 5.43 -29.99 17.80
CA PRO A 29 6.29 -30.28 16.66
C PRO A 29 6.67 -28.99 15.93
N LEU A 30 7.93 -28.88 15.50
CA LEU A 30 8.46 -27.68 14.83
C LEU A 30 7.55 -27.27 13.64
N VAL A 31 7.02 -28.25 12.92
CA VAL A 31 6.05 -28.07 11.84
C VAL A 31 4.74 -27.42 12.32
N LYS A 32 4.19 -27.83 13.47
CA LYS A 32 2.99 -27.19 14.05
C LYS A 32 3.28 -25.80 14.63
N ARG A 33 4.52 -25.53 15.07
CA ARG A 33 4.95 -24.18 15.48
C ARG A 33 5.13 -23.26 14.28
N ILE A 34 5.73 -23.76 13.20
CA ILE A 34 5.89 -23.04 11.93
C ILE A 34 4.52 -22.83 11.30
N ALA A 35 3.65 -23.85 11.27
CA ALA A 35 2.29 -23.72 10.75
C ALA A 35 1.48 -22.72 11.58
N ARG A 36 1.53 -22.76 12.91
CA ARG A 36 0.86 -21.74 13.75
C ARG A 36 1.41 -20.35 13.50
N LYS A 37 2.73 -20.17 13.52
CA LYS A 37 3.34 -18.89 13.14
C LYS A 37 2.93 -18.47 11.73
N TRP A 38 2.86 -19.39 10.78
CA TRP A 38 2.44 -19.11 9.40
C TRP A 38 0.98 -18.66 9.33
N PHE A 39 0.07 -19.34 10.02
CA PHE A 39 -1.34 -18.95 10.15
C PHE A 39 -1.51 -17.62 10.90
N ASP A 40 -0.74 -17.39 11.96
CA ASP A 40 -0.74 -16.12 12.71
C ASP A 40 -0.21 -14.95 11.84
N ILE A 41 0.67 -15.24 10.88
CA ILE A 41 1.22 -14.28 9.92
C ILE A 41 0.26 -14.06 8.73
N GLN A 42 -0.62 -15.02 8.45
CA GLN A 42 -1.60 -14.92 7.37
C GLN A 42 -2.68 -13.90 7.76
N ILE A 43 -2.55 -12.72 7.15
CA ILE A 43 -3.41 -11.55 7.43
C ILE A 43 -4.88 -11.83 7.16
N GLU A 44 -5.17 -12.76 6.26
CA GLU A 44 -6.52 -13.20 5.91
C GLU A 44 -7.29 -13.80 7.10
N SER A 45 -6.59 -14.44 8.05
CA SER A 45 -7.21 -14.95 9.29
C SER A 45 -7.16 -13.97 10.46
N GLN A 46 -6.41 -12.88 10.36
CA GLN A 46 -6.28 -11.84 11.39
C GLN A 46 -7.26 -10.67 11.17
N GLY A 47 -7.88 -10.56 9.98
CA GLY A 47 -8.94 -9.62 9.69
C GLY A 47 -10.23 -10.05 10.36
N ALA A 48 -10.39 -9.76 11.65
CA ALA A 48 -11.71 -9.82 12.28
C ALA A 48 -12.59 -8.78 11.60
N TYR A 49 -13.49 -9.24 10.72
CA TYR A 49 -14.55 -8.39 10.22
C TYR A 49 -15.52 -8.12 11.36
N SER A 50 -15.86 -6.86 11.59
CA SER A 50 -16.96 -6.48 12.47
C SER A 50 -18.22 -7.26 12.08
N VAL A 51 -18.93 -7.74 13.10
CA VAL A 51 -20.20 -8.46 12.91
C VAL A 51 -21.19 -7.57 12.15
N GLU A 52 -21.20 -6.28 12.46
CA GLU A 52 -22.02 -5.27 11.78
C GLU A 52 -21.70 -5.17 10.28
N ARG A 53 -20.42 -5.28 9.90
CA ARG A 53 -20.02 -5.29 8.49
C ARG A 53 -20.43 -6.58 7.78
N LEU A 54 -20.32 -7.72 8.46
CA LEU A 54 -20.74 -9.01 7.89
C LEU A 54 -22.26 -9.07 7.73
N GLU A 55 -22.99 -8.56 8.72
CA GLU A 55 -24.45 -8.49 8.69
C GLU A 55 -24.95 -7.55 7.58
N SER A 56 -24.35 -6.36 7.45
CA SER A 56 -24.67 -5.43 6.36
C SER A 56 -24.34 -5.99 4.97
N PHE A 57 -23.25 -6.76 4.85
CA PHE A 57 -22.95 -7.48 3.60
C PHE A 57 -23.97 -8.57 3.29
N ASN A 58 -24.35 -9.38 4.29
CA ASN A 58 -25.39 -10.40 4.14
C ASN A 58 -26.73 -9.77 3.75
N LEU A 59 -27.10 -8.66 4.39
CA LEU A 59 -28.30 -7.90 4.08
C LEU A 59 -28.24 -7.33 2.65
N TYR A 60 -27.08 -6.81 2.23
CA TYR A 60 -26.85 -6.38 0.85
C TYR A 60 -27.04 -7.53 -0.15
N CYS A 61 -26.45 -8.70 0.11
CA CYS A 61 -26.60 -9.88 -0.74
C CYS A 61 -28.05 -10.37 -0.85
N LYS A 62 -28.84 -10.27 0.23
CA LYS A 62 -30.26 -10.66 0.24
C LYS A 62 -31.18 -9.65 -0.45
N THR A 63 -30.87 -8.36 -0.37
CA THR A 63 -31.74 -7.27 -0.85
C THR A 63 -31.39 -6.79 -2.26
N THR A 64 -30.14 -6.98 -2.70
CA THR A 64 -29.63 -6.39 -3.94
C THR A 64 -29.56 -7.42 -5.08
N SER A 65 -30.04 -7.02 -6.26
CA SER A 65 -29.96 -7.86 -7.46
C SER A 65 -28.51 -8.10 -7.89
N ARG A 66 -28.22 -9.31 -8.40
CA ARG A 66 -26.88 -9.69 -8.91
C ARG A 66 -26.35 -8.71 -9.96
N ARG A 67 -27.24 -8.14 -10.78
CA ARG A 67 -26.88 -7.13 -11.79
C ARG A 67 -26.33 -5.85 -11.15
N ARG A 68 -26.97 -5.34 -10.09
CA ARG A 68 -26.48 -4.17 -9.35
C ARG A 68 -25.13 -4.45 -8.69
N ALA A 69 -24.95 -5.61 -8.08
CA ALA A 69 -23.67 -6.00 -7.49
C ALA A 69 -22.54 -6.05 -8.55
N MET A 70 -22.78 -6.72 -9.69
CA MET A 70 -21.83 -6.76 -10.80
C MET A 70 -21.51 -5.37 -11.34
N LEU A 71 -22.53 -4.52 -11.53
CA LEU A 71 -22.35 -3.15 -12.00
C LEU A 71 -21.49 -2.33 -11.04
N VAL A 72 -21.72 -2.46 -9.72
CA VAL A 72 -20.88 -1.78 -8.72
C VAL A 72 -19.43 -2.24 -8.83
N CYS A 73 -19.16 -3.54 -8.95
CA CYS A 73 -17.79 -4.05 -9.10
C CYS A 73 -17.09 -3.53 -10.37
N ILE A 74 -17.79 -3.46 -11.50
CA ILE A 74 -17.24 -2.99 -12.78
C ILE A 74 -17.06 -1.48 -12.78
N LEU A 75 -18.02 -0.73 -12.24
CA LEU A 75 -18.05 0.73 -12.32
C LEU A 75 -17.17 1.40 -11.25
N THR A 76 -16.88 0.72 -10.13
CA THR A 76 -16.00 1.24 -9.06
C THR A 76 -14.60 1.64 -9.56
N PRO A 77 -13.89 0.84 -10.38
CA PRO A 77 -12.56 1.23 -10.88
C PRO A 77 -12.60 2.25 -12.03
N VAL A 78 -13.74 2.44 -12.71
CA VAL A 78 -13.82 3.28 -13.93
C VAL A 78 -13.36 4.72 -13.71
N PRO A 79 -13.75 5.44 -12.64
CA PRO A 79 -13.27 6.81 -12.40
C PRO A 79 -11.75 6.88 -12.24
N ALA A 80 -11.14 5.91 -11.55
CA ALA A 80 -9.70 5.86 -11.35
C ALA A 80 -8.96 5.58 -12.66
N LEU A 81 -9.47 4.64 -13.47
CA LEU A 81 -8.91 4.31 -14.78
C LEU A 81 -9.04 5.49 -15.75
N LEU A 82 -10.20 6.14 -15.78
CA LEU A 82 -10.41 7.31 -16.63
C LEU A 82 -9.47 8.45 -16.24
N ALA A 83 -9.31 8.73 -14.94
CA ALA A 83 -8.37 9.74 -14.47
C ALA A 83 -6.91 9.40 -14.87
N ALA A 84 -6.50 8.15 -14.74
CA ALA A 84 -5.18 7.70 -15.18
C ALA A 84 -4.98 7.88 -16.69
N LEU A 85 -5.97 7.47 -17.50
CA LEU A 85 -5.95 7.65 -18.96
C LEU A 85 -5.88 9.13 -19.34
N LEU A 86 -6.69 9.98 -18.73
CA LEU A 86 -6.69 11.42 -19.00
C LEU A 86 -5.31 12.06 -18.74
N VAL A 87 -4.65 11.64 -17.65
CA VAL A 87 -3.28 12.06 -17.39
C VAL A 87 -2.32 11.50 -18.46
N GLU A 88 -2.46 10.22 -18.83
CA GLU A 88 -1.64 9.53 -19.83
C GLU A 88 -1.85 10.01 -21.28
N LEU A 89 -2.88 10.78 -21.56
CA LEU A 89 -3.09 11.42 -22.87
C LEU A 89 -2.25 12.69 -23.06
N LEU A 90 -1.75 13.33 -21.99
CA LEU A 90 -0.99 14.58 -22.08
C LEU A 90 0.42 14.36 -22.67
N PRO A 91 0.75 14.78 -23.90
CA PRO A 91 1.97 14.35 -24.58
C PRO A 91 3.26 14.73 -23.82
N LEU A 92 4.18 13.77 -23.69
CA LEU A 92 5.51 14.00 -23.13
C LEU A 92 6.54 14.16 -24.25
N ARG A 93 7.50 15.06 -24.05
CA ARG A 93 8.65 15.24 -24.94
C ARG A 93 9.81 14.36 -24.48
N PRO A 94 10.81 14.09 -25.33
CA PRO A 94 11.98 13.35 -24.91
C PRO A 94 12.70 14.08 -23.75
N PRO A 95 13.25 13.32 -22.78
CA PRO A 95 13.88 13.92 -21.60
C PRO A 95 15.16 14.69 -21.93
N SER A 96 15.77 14.48 -23.10
CA SER A 96 16.93 15.23 -23.58
C SER A 96 16.67 16.71 -23.84
N GLU A 97 15.41 17.11 -24.06
CA GLU A 97 15.04 18.53 -24.29
C GLU A 97 15.02 19.36 -22.99
N GLY A 98 15.28 18.73 -21.83
CA GLY A 98 15.36 19.40 -20.55
C GLY A 98 14.02 19.69 -19.88
N TRP A 99 14.08 20.29 -18.70
CA TRP A 99 12.91 20.47 -17.83
C TRP A 99 11.94 21.56 -18.30
N THR A 100 12.42 22.57 -19.04
CA THR A 100 11.62 23.69 -19.57
C THR A 100 10.71 23.24 -20.72
N ALA A 101 11.27 22.48 -21.66
CA ALA A 101 10.52 21.90 -22.78
C ALA A 101 9.48 20.88 -22.32
N ASN A 102 9.74 20.21 -21.19
CA ASN A 102 8.88 19.21 -20.58
C ASN A 102 7.89 19.78 -19.55
N TRP A 103 7.31 20.96 -19.78
CA TRP A 103 6.35 21.57 -18.84
C TRP A 103 5.12 20.68 -18.56
N VAL A 104 4.67 19.90 -19.55
CA VAL A 104 3.55 18.95 -19.44
C VAL A 104 3.84 17.84 -18.42
N PHE A 105 5.11 17.46 -18.25
CA PHE A 105 5.51 16.49 -17.23
C PHE A 105 5.20 17.01 -15.82
N TRP A 106 5.49 18.27 -15.53
CA TRP A 106 5.21 18.89 -14.24
C TRP A 106 3.71 19.01 -13.98
N LEU A 107 2.93 19.32 -15.02
CA LEU A 107 1.47 19.32 -14.94
C LEU A 107 0.92 17.92 -14.62
N ARG A 108 1.38 16.88 -15.33
CA ARG A 108 1.02 15.48 -15.03
C ARG A 108 1.36 15.12 -13.60
N LEU A 109 2.58 15.43 -13.17
CA LEU A 109 3.05 15.14 -11.82
C LEU A 109 2.15 15.85 -10.78
N LEU A 110 1.80 17.10 -11.00
CA LEU A 110 0.88 17.84 -10.14
C LEU A 110 -0.50 17.19 -10.08
N LEU A 111 -1.10 16.86 -11.23
CA LEU A 111 -2.44 16.25 -11.31
C LEU A 111 -2.50 14.90 -10.59
N VAL A 112 -1.52 14.03 -10.80
CA VAL A 112 -1.43 12.73 -10.12
C VAL A 112 -1.39 12.93 -8.61
N GLN A 113 -0.56 13.85 -8.13
CA GLN A 113 -0.42 14.08 -6.69
C GLN A 113 -1.65 14.74 -6.08
N LEU A 114 -2.35 15.61 -6.81
CA LEU A 114 -3.61 16.18 -6.37
C LEU A 114 -4.69 15.10 -6.21
N ILE A 115 -4.80 14.18 -7.17
CA ILE A 115 -5.77 13.07 -7.14
C ILE A 115 -5.44 12.12 -5.99
N LEU A 116 -4.18 11.72 -5.85
CA LEU A 116 -3.74 10.83 -4.77
C LEU A 116 -3.92 11.49 -3.40
N GLY A 117 -3.49 12.75 -3.25
CA GLY A 117 -3.65 13.52 -2.02
C GLY A 117 -5.12 13.67 -1.63
N PHE A 118 -6.00 13.99 -2.57
CA PHE A 118 -7.45 14.09 -2.32
C PHE A 118 -8.04 12.75 -1.88
N THR A 119 -7.63 11.66 -2.52
CA THR A 119 -8.10 10.31 -2.19
C THR A 119 -7.65 9.91 -0.78
N VAL A 120 -6.38 10.12 -0.45
CA VAL A 120 -5.81 9.82 0.88
C VAL A 120 -6.49 10.67 1.96
N ASN A 121 -6.63 11.98 1.75
CA ASN A 121 -7.35 12.87 2.66
C ASN A 121 -8.81 12.47 2.86
N SER A 122 -9.45 11.89 1.84
CA SER A 122 -10.81 11.37 1.93
C SER A 122 -10.90 10.09 2.77
N GLN A 123 -9.83 9.28 2.80
CA GLN A 123 -9.77 8.12 3.70
C GLN A 123 -9.61 8.54 5.17
N MET A 124 -8.97 9.67 5.46
CA MET A 124 -8.70 10.14 6.83
C MET A 124 -9.95 10.18 7.72
N ILE A 125 -11.11 10.56 7.17
CA ILE A 125 -12.39 10.59 7.90
C ILE A 125 -12.83 9.21 8.36
N ARG A 126 -12.50 8.17 7.58
CA ARG A 126 -12.79 6.78 7.93
C ARG A 126 -11.91 6.27 9.07
N PHE A 127 -10.72 6.85 9.23
CA PHE A 127 -9.80 6.52 10.32
C PHE A 127 -10.07 7.33 11.61
N ILE A 128 -10.67 8.51 11.47
CA ILE A 128 -10.90 9.46 12.56
C ILE A 128 -12.40 9.79 12.65
N PRO A 129 -13.19 8.97 13.37
CA PRO A 129 -14.61 9.22 13.61
C PRO A 129 -14.80 10.59 14.28
N GLY A 130 -15.75 11.38 13.80
CA GLY A 130 -16.01 12.75 14.28
C GLY A 130 -15.20 13.85 13.59
N LEU A 131 -14.27 13.50 12.69
CA LEU A 131 -13.53 14.50 11.91
C LEU A 131 -14.35 15.00 10.72
N ASN A 132 -14.81 16.25 10.80
CA ASN A 132 -15.53 16.92 9.71
C ASN A 132 -14.57 17.59 8.72
N LEU A 133 -14.19 16.84 7.68
CA LEU A 133 -13.42 17.36 6.53
C LEU A 133 -14.33 17.67 5.34
N THR A 134 -14.59 18.96 5.15
CA THR A 134 -15.24 19.49 3.94
C THR A 134 -14.37 19.26 2.70
N ILE A 135 -14.99 19.23 1.52
CA ILE A 135 -14.28 19.06 0.24
C ILE A 135 -13.21 20.14 0.06
N GLY A 136 -13.52 21.39 0.42
CA GLY A 136 -12.57 22.51 0.37
C GLY A 136 -11.33 22.28 1.23
N LYS A 137 -11.48 21.77 2.47
CA LYS A 137 -10.34 21.45 3.33
C LYS A 137 -9.48 20.31 2.76
N ARG A 138 -10.11 19.29 2.18
CA ARG A 138 -9.37 18.18 1.53
C ARG A 138 -8.57 18.64 0.32
N MET A 139 -9.16 19.53 -0.48
CA MET A 139 -8.49 20.14 -1.62
C MET A 139 -7.35 21.05 -1.17
N ALA A 140 -7.56 21.88 -0.13
CA ALA A 140 -6.52 22.74 0.43
C ALA A 140 -5.29 21.94 0.92
N ILE A 141 -5.52 20.85 1.68
CA ILE A 141 -4.43 19.97 2.13
C ILE A 141 -3.72 19.33 0.93
N SER A 142 -4.48 18.82 -0.05
CA SER A 142 -3.91 18.18 -1.25
C SER A 142 -3.07 19.14 -2.08
N MET A 143 -3.57 20.36 -2.33
CA MET A 143 -2.86 21.40 -3.07
C MET A 143 -1.62 21.88 -2.33
N GLY A 144 -1.74 22.15 -1.03
CA GLY A 144 -0.61 22.60 -0.22
C GLY A 144 0.49 21.55 -0.05
N ALA A 145 0.19 20.26 -0.23
CA ALA A 145 1.22 19.22 -0.27
C ALA A 145 1.81 19.04 -1.68
N SER A 146 0.96 19.06 -2.71
CA SER A 146 1.34 18.74 -4.09
C SER A 146 2.14 19.86 -4.75
N ILE A 147 1.79 21.12 -4.54
CA ILE A 147 2.47 22.27 -5.15
C ILE A 147 3.93 22.37 -4.66
N PRO A 148 4.23 22.36 -3.34
CA PRO A 148 5.60 22.37 -2.85
C PRO A 148 6.37 21.11 -3.27
N PHE A 149 5.72 19.94 -3.30
CA PHE A 149 6.35 18.72 -3.81
C PHE A 149 6.82 18.87 -5.27
N VAL A 150 5.96 19.33 -6.17
CA VAL A 150 6.35 19.57 -7.57
C VAL A 150 7.42 20.65 -7.65
N GLY A 151 7.32 21.72 -6.85
CA GLY A 151 8.33 22.77 -6.74
C GLY A 151 9.71 22.22 -6.33
N THR A 152 9.78 21.35 -5.33
CA THR A 152 11.05 20.71 -4.92
C THR A 152 11.62 19.82 -6.02
N CYS A 153 10.78 19.07 -6.75
CA CYS A 153 11.23 18.25 -7.87
C CYS A 153 11.74 19.13 -9.03
N LEU A 154 11.10 20.27 -9.28
CA LEU A 154 11.52 21.23 -10.29
C LEU A 154 12.87 21.87 -9.92
N LEU A 155 13.04 22.29 -8.66
CA LEU A 155 14.31 22.80 -8.14
C LEU A 155 15.42 21.74 -8.27
N ALA A 156 15.12 20.49 -7.95
CA ALA A 156 16.06 19.38 -8.14
C ALA A 156 16.41 19.20 -9.63
N ALA A 157 15.46 19.33 -10.56
CA ALA A 157 15.73 19.25 -12.00
C ALA A 157 16.62 20.40 -12.49
N ILE A 158 16.45 21.60 -11.94
CA ILE A 158 17.30 22.76 -12.27
C ILE A 158 18.74 22.56 -11.76
N LYS A 159 18.91 21.99 -10.56
CA LYS A 159 20.22 21.84 -9.92
C LYS A 159 20.99 20.60 -10.35
N ILE A 160 20.31 19.45 -10.48
CA ILE A 160 20.91 18.15 -10.74
C ILE A 160 20.80 17.78 -12.23
N GLY A 161 19.84 18.35 -12.94
CA GLY A 161 19.53 18.02 -14.34
C GLY A 161 18.24 17.20 -14.48
N PHE A 162 17.68 17.21 -15.68
CA PHE A 162 16.47 16.47 -16.03
C PHE A 162 16.83 15.24 -16.90
N PRO A 163 16.29 14.05 -16.62
CA PRO A 163 15.30 13.73 -15.57
C PRO A 163 15.95 13.62 -14.18
N VAL A 164 15.20 13.99 -13.13
CA VAL A 164 15.69 13.99 -11.75
C VAL A 164 16.03 12.55 -11.32
N PRO A 165 17.31 12.26 -10.95
CA PRO A 165 17.69 10.93 -10.52
C PRO A 165 16.95 10.59 -9.22
N LEU A 166 16.45 9.36 -9.12
CA LEU A 166 15.79 8.84 -7.91
C LEU A 166 14.54 9.63 -7.47
N MET A 167 13.93 10.44 -8.34
CA MET A 167 12.75 11.26 -8.00
C MET A 167 11.64 10.45 -7.31
N GLN A 168 11.36 9.25 -7.83
CA GLN A 168 10.33 8.34 -7.28
C GLN A 168 10.72 7.74 -5.91
N GLN A 169 12.01 7.64 -5.62
CA GLN A 169 12.54 7.11 -4.35
C GLN A 169 12.27 8.08 -3.20
N PHE A 170 12.54 9.37 -3.44
CA PHE A 170 12.42 10.42 -2.44
C PHE A 170 11.03 11.04 -2.38
N ALA A 171 10.21 10.84 -3.42
CA ALA A 171 8.87 11.42 -3.48
C ALA A 171 8.02 11.16 -2.22
N PRO A 172 7.92 9.93 -1.69
CA PRO A 172 7.15 9.69 -0.47
C PRO A 172 7.65 10.47 0.76
N ILE A 173 8.96 10.67 0.89
CA ILE A 173 9.56 11.42 1.99
C ILE A 173 9.17 12.90 1.90
N VAL A 174 9.35 13.49 0.72
CA VAL A 174 9.04 14.91 0.47
C VAL A 174 7.54 15.17 0.65
N ILE A 175 6.68 14.28 0.15
CA ILE A 175 5.23 14.38 0.33
C ILE A 175 4.86 14.34 1.82
N GLY A 176 5.47 13.44 2.61
CA GLY A 176 5.24 13.36 4.05
C GLY A 176 5.60 14.65 4.78
N ILE A 177 6.74 15.26 4.41
CA ILE A 177 7.22 16.53 4.98
C ILE A 177 6.24 17.67 4.72
N PHE A 178 5.61 17.75 3.53
CA PHE A 178 4.65 18.82 3.22
C PHE A 178 3.23 18.52 3.71
N THR A 179 2.83 17.26 3.73
CA THR A 179 1.46 16.86 4.06
C THR A 179 1.14 17.09 5.54
N LEU A 180 2.04 16.74 6.46
CA LEU A 180 1.77 16.90 7.90
C LEU A 180 1.60 18.37 8.33
N PRO A 181 2.48 19.31 7.93
CA PRO A 181 2.28 20.73 8.21
C PRO A 181 0.98 21.25 7.59
N MET A 182 0.62 20.82 6.37
CA MET A 182 -0.63 21.25 5.75
C MET A 182 -1.87 20.74 6.48
N ILE A 183 -1.83 19.50 6.98
CA ILE A 183 -2.90 18.97 7.85
C ILE A 183 -3.00 19.83 9.12
N PHE A 184 -1.88 20.15 9.75
CA PHE A 184 -1.84 21.03 10.93
C PHE A 184 -2.38 22.44 10.63
N LEU A 185 -2.01 23.03 9.50
CA LEU A 185 -2.49 24.36 9.11
C LEU A 185 -4.00 24.40 8.83
N VAL A 186 -4.57 23.37 8.20
CA VAL A 186 -5.98 23.34 7.79
C VAL A 186 -6.92 22.88 8.91
N LEU A 187 -6.47 21.96 9.77
CA LEU A 187 -7.27 21.39 10.87
C LEU A 187 -6.92 21.97 12.24
N GLY A 188 -5.83 22.74 12.33
CA GLY A 188 -5.34 23.30 13.59
C GLY A 188 -4.81 22.25 14.56
N THR A 189 -4.84 22.60 15.84
CA THR A 189 -4.37 21.75 16.94
C THR A 189 -5.30 20.58 17.26
N VAL A 190 -6.49 20.51 16.66
CA VAL A 190 -7.52 19.48 16.96
C VAL A 190 -7.00 18.05 16.82
N LEU A 191 -6.08 17.81 15.88
CA LEU A 191 -5.47 16.49 15.65
C LEU A 191 -4.20 16.23 16.48
N PHE A 192 -3.60 17.27 17.08
CA PHE A 192 -2.25 17.22 17.67
C PHE A 192 -2.21 17.54 19.17
N ALA A 193 -3.21 18.27 19.68
CA ALA A 193 -3.34 18.63 21.09
C ALA A 193 -3.48 17.37 21.96
N THR A 194 -2.73 17.32 23.05
CA THR A 194 -2.70 16.17 23.98
C THR A 194 -4.06 15.90 24.62
N ASP A 195 -4.86 16.94 24.83
CA ASP A 195 -6.19 16.84 25.46
C ASP A 195 -7.31 16.48 24.47
N SER A 196 -6.98 16.32 23.18
CA SER A 196 -8.00 16.03 22.16
C SER A 196 -8.38 14.55 22.15
N PRO A 197 -9.69 14.22 22.18
CA PRO A 197 -10.16 12.84 22.06
C PRO A 197 -9.82 12.22 20.70
N LEU A 198 -9.53 13.06 19.69
CA LEU A 198 -9.20 12.65 18.33
C LEU A 198 -7.71 12.27 18.18
N LYS A 199 -6.84 12.64 19.12
CA LYS A 199 -5.38 12.40 19.03
C LYS A 199 -5.04 10.93 18.87
N ALA A 200 -5.68 10.04 19.63
CA ALA A 200 -5.45 8.61 19.52
C ALA A 200 -5.81 8.04 18.13
N HIS A 201 -6.83 8.61 17.49
CA HIS A 201 -7.21 8.27 16.11
C HIS A 201 -6.25 8.88 15.08
N ALA A 202 -5.81 10.12 15.31
CA ALA A 202 -4.83 10.83 14.50
C ALA A 202 -3.47 10.11 14.46
N ASP A 203 -2.95 9.71 15.62
CA ASP A 203 -1.68 9.00 15.74
C ASP A 203 -1.73 7.65 15.03
N ARG A 204 -2.88 6.96 15.07
CA ARG A 204 -3.10 5.73 14.28
C ARG A 204 -3.05 6.01 12.79
N TYR A 205 -3.77 7.03 12.32
CA TYR A 205 -3.75 7.42 10.92
C TYR A 205 -2.35 7.81 10.46
N ASN A 206 -1.63 8.61 11.25
CA ASN A 206 -0.26 9.03 10.95
C ASN A 206 0.69 7.82 10.87
N ARG A 207 0.62 6.88 11.82
CA ARG A 207 1.42 5.64 11.75
C ARG A 207 1.13 4.85 10.48
N PHE A 208 -0.14 4.68 10.13
CA PHE A 208 -0.53 4.01 8.88
C PHE A 208 0.00 4.78 7.65
N PHE A 209 -0.19 6.09 7.60
CA PHE A 209 0.24 6.95 6.50
C PHE A 209 1.77 6.90 6.29
N PHE A 210 2.56 7.01 7.37
CA PHE A 210 4.01 6.85 7.28
C PHE A 210 4.43 5.46 6.85
N SER A 211 3.70 4.42 7.28
CA SER A 211 3.97 3.06 6.86
C SER A 211 3.71 2.85 5.37
N LEU A 212 2.64 3.46 4.86
CA LEU A 212 2.32 3.47 3.43
C LEU A 212 3.39 4.22 2.63
N LEU A 213 3.84 5.38 3.10
CA LEU A 213 4.92 6.15 2.44
C LEU A 213 6.24 5.35 2.41
N ALA A 214 6.60 4.68 3.52
CA ALA A 214 7.78 3.84 3.60
C ALA A 214 7.70 2.62 2.67
N LEU A 215 6.51 2.02 2.55
CA LEU A 215 6.28 0.92 1.61
C LEU A 215 6.44 1.40 0.16
N CYS A 216 5.85 2.55 -0.19
CA CYS A 216 5.97 3.15 -1.52
C CYS A 216 7.42 3.50 -1.88
N SER A 217 8.24 3.96 -0.93
CA SER A 217 9.66 4.28 -1.19
C SER A 217 10.54 3.03 -1.31
N ALA A 218 10.19 1.94 -0.63
CA ALA A 218 10.98 0.73 -0.67
C ALA A 218 10.94 0.00 -2.03
N PHE A 219 9.82 0.07 -2.77
CA PHE A 219 9.70 -0.58 -4.09
C PHE A 219 10.71 -0.04 -5.13
N PRO A 220 10.85 1.29 -5.32
CA PRO A 220 11.92 1.85 -6.15
C PRO A 220 13.33 1.47 -5.67
N ALA A 221 13.55 1.35 -4.36
CA ALA A 221 14.86 0.97 -3.80
C ALA A 221 15.22 -0.46 -4.19
N TYR A 222 14.25 -1.35 -4.05
CA TYR A 222 14.38 -2.74 -4.45
C TYR A 222 14.58 -2.87 -5.97
N LYS A 223 13.91 -2.05 -6.78
CA LYS A 223 14.15 -2.01 -8.24
C LYS A 223 15.60 -1.66 -8.57
N LEU A 224 16.16 -0.64 -7.94
CA LEU A 224 17.55 -0.23 -8.15
C LEU A 224 18.53 -1.32 -7.71
N LEU A 225 18.24 -1.99 -6.60
CA LEU A 225 19.03 -3.14 -6.15
C LEU A 225 18.95 -4.28 -7.17
N PHE A 226 17.76 -4.59 -7.67
CA PHE A 226 17.54 -5.63 -8.68
C PHE A 226 18.29 -5.36 -9.99
N GLU A 227 18.36 -4.10 -10.42
CA GLU A 227 19.11 -3.71 -11.63
C GLU A 227 20.62 -3.85 -11.47
N ARG A 228 21.15 -3.77 -10.24
CA ARG A 228 22.58 -3.97 -9.94
C ARG A 228 22.98 -5.43 -9.77
N ILE A 229 22.02 -6.35 -9.59
CA ILE A 229 22.31 -7.77 -9.37
C ILE A 229 22.64 -8.46 -10.72
N PRO A 230 23.76 -9.22 -10.81
CA PRO A 230 24.12 -9.99 -12.00
C PRO A 230 23.04 -11.02 -12.37
N VAL A 231 22.93 -11.36 -13.66
CA VAL A 231 21.86 -12.22 -14.20
C VAL A 231 21.79 -13.57 -13.47
N GLU A 232 22.94 -14.11 -13.08
CA GLU A 232 23.12 -15.39 -12.39
C GLU A 232 22.43 -15.46 -11.02
N TYR A 233 22.30 -14.32 -10.31
CA TYR A 233 21.70 -14.25 -8.98
C TYR A 233 20.25 -13.73 -8.98
N ARG A 234 19.65 -13.53 -10.15
CA ARG A 234 18.25 -13.05 -10.25
C ARG A 234 17.24 -14.02 -9.67
N GLY A 235 17.54 -15.32 -9.64
CA GLY A 235 16.72 -16.32 -8.94
C GLY A 235 16.61 -16.06 -7.43
N VAL A 236 17.69 -15.59 -6.79
CA VAL A 236 17.69 -15.21 -5.37
C VAL A 236 16.80 -14.00 -5.12
N ALA A 237 16.80 -13.03 -6.04
CA ALA A 237 15.92 -11.88 -5.96
C ALA A 237 14.42 -12.25 -6.03
N VAL A 238 14.06 -13.26 -6.83
CA VAL A 238 12.69 -13.81 -6.88
C VAL A 238 12.27 -14.40 -5.52
N ILE A 239 13.19 -14.98 -4.75
CA ILE A 239 12.94 -15.48 -3.39
C ILE A 239 12.85 -14.34 -2.36
N ILE A 240 13.55 -13.22 -2.59
CA ILE A 240 13.46 -12.04 -1.71
C ILE A 240 12.08 -11.37 -1.82
N LEU A 241 11.42 -11.42 -2.98
CA LEU A 241 10.09 -10.83 -3.18
C LEU A 241 9.00 -11.34 -2.21
N PRO A 242 8.78 -12.66 -2.04
CA PRO A 242 7.80 -13.15 -1.08
C PRO A 242 8.18 -12.82 0.37
N ILE A 243 9.47 -12.79 0.72
CA ILE A 243 9.94 -12.40 2.06
C ILE A 243 9.64 -10.91 2.30
N TRP A 244 9.97 -10.05 1.33
CA TRP A 244 9.64 -8.62 1.36
C TRP A 244 8.14 -8.38 1.48
N LYS A 245 7.35 -9.13 0.70
CA LYS A 245 5.90 -9.09 0.73
C LYS A 245 5.34 -9.44 2.11
N LEU A 246 5.88 -10.48 2.75
CA LEU A 246 5.50 -10.87 4.11
C LEU A 246 5.89 -9.82 5.15
N ALA A 247 7.10 -9.27 5.07
CA ALA A 247 7.55 -8.20 5.96
C ALA A 247 6.68 -6.94 5.83
N SER A 248 6.37 -6.55 4.60
CA SER A 248 5.48 -5.43 4.28
C SER A 248 4.07 -5.63 4.84
N LYS A 249 3.55 -6.85 4.70
CA LYS A 249 2.27 -7.30 5.24
C LYS A 249 2.23 -7.13 6.77
N GLN A 250 3.21 -7.67 7.47
CA GLN A 250 3.33 -7.54 8.92
C GLN A 250 3.51 -6.08 9.37
N PHE A 251 4.29 -5.30 8.63
CA PHE A 251 4.53 -3.89 8.94
C PHE A 251 3.25 -3.06 8.89
N ILE A 252 2.45 -3.20 7.81
CA ILE A 252 1.17 -2.50 7.67
C ILE A 252 0.17 -2.95 8.74
N VAL A 253 0.09 -4.26 9.03
CA VAL A 253 -0.76 -4.79 10.11
C VAL A 253 -0.38 -4.19 11.45
N SER A 254 0.92 -4.15 11.78
CA SER A 254 1.41 -3.59 13.03
C SER A 254 1.00 -2.12 13.18
N SER A 255 1.09 -1.35 12.11
CA SER A 255 0.73 0.08 12.10
C SER A 255 -0.78 0.34 12.14
N SER A 256 -1.59 -0.62 11.72
CA SER A 256 -3.06 -0.55 11.68
C SER A 256 -3.76 -1.34 12.79
N ARG A 257 -3.03 -1.87 13.79
CA ARG A 257 -3.62 -2.60 14.93
C ARG A 257 -4.74 -1.76 15.55
N LYS A 258 -5.95 -2.34 15.64
CA LYS A 258 -7.25 -1.75 16.05
C LYS A 258 -8.16 -1.18 14.94
N LEU A 259 -7.80 -1.27 13.66
CA LEU A 259 -8.71 -1.05 12.53
C LEU A 259 -8.95 -2.36 11.77
N GLU A 260 -9.51 -3.33 12.48
CA GLU A 260 -9.64 -4.73 12.02
C GLU A 260 -10.43 -4.83 10.71
N ASP A 261 -11.46 -3.99 10.53
CA ASP A 261 -12.25 -3.95 9.29
C ASP A 261 -11.49 -3.42 8.07
N LEU A 262 -10.61 -2.44 8.25
CA LEU A 262 -9.91 -1.80 7.13
C LEU A 262 -8.62 -2.53 6.80
N MET A 263 -8.02 -3.20 7.78
CA MET A 263 -6.73 -3.86 7.65
C MET A 263 -6.63 -4.79 6.43
N PRO A 264 -7.60 -5.68 6.11
CA PRO A 264 -7.51 -6.55 4.93
C PRO A 264 -7.48 -5.76 3.63
N VAL A 265 -8.33 -4.72 3.53
CA VAL A 265 -8.42 -3.85 2.35
C VAL A 265 -7.13 -3.06 2.18
N LEU A 266 -6.60 -2.50 3.27
CA LEU A 266 -5.36 -1.72 3.27
C LEU A 266 -4.16 -2.58 2.89
N VAL A 267 -4.08 -3.80 3.41
CA VAL A 267 -3.00 -4.73 3.07
C VAL A 267 -3.08 -5.18 1.62
N ALA A 268 -4.27 -5.52 1.13
CA ALA A 268 -4.46 -5.90 -0.27
C ALA A 268 -4.11 -4.75 -1.22
N PHE A 269 -4.58 -3.53 -0.92
CA PHE A 269 -4.31 -2.37 -1.75
C PHE A 269 -2.87 -1.88 -1.67
N SER A 270 -2.24 -1.94 -0.50
CA SER A 270 -0.87 -1.43 -0.35
C SER A 270 0.14 -2.48 -0.80
N VAL A 271 0.09 -3.67 -0.22
CA VAL A 271 1.15 -4.67 -0.42
C VAL A 271 0.90 -5.52 -1.66
N ASP A 272 -0.31 -6.07 -1.83
CA ASP A 272 -0.58 -6.98 -2.95
C ASP A 272 -0.60 -6.24 -4.29
N PHE A 273 -1.22 -5.06 -4.37
CA PHE A 273 -1.23 -4.23 -5.58
C PHE A 273 0.17 -3.69 -5.94
N LEU A 274 0.91 -3.07 -5.00
CA LEU A 274 2.25 -2.55 -5.30
C LEU A 274 3.24 -3.66 -5.67
N SER A 275 3.16 -4.83 -5.03
CA SER A 275 3.99 -5.98 -5.41
C SER A 275 3.66 -6.48 -6.81
N THR A 276 2.39 -6.49 -7.19
CA THR A 276 1.95 -6.90 -8.54
C THR A 276 2.41 -5.90 -9.59
N LEU A 277 2.26 -4.60 -9.33
CA LEU A 277 2.78 -3.53 -10.19
C LEU A 277 4.31 -3.63 -10.35
N PHE A 278 5.02 -3.93 -9.25
CA PHE A 278 6.46 -4.12 -9.28
C PHE A 278 6.87 -5.29 -10.18
N ILE A 279 6.22 -6.45 -10.04
CA ILE A 279 6.45 -7.63 -10.88
C ILE A 279 6.19 -7.28 -12.35
N ALA A 280 5.07 -6.63 -12.65
CA ALA A 280 4.74 -6.18 -13.99
C ALA A 280 5.81 -5.23 -14.58
N ALA A 281 6.28 -4.28 -13.78
CA ALA A 281 7.34 -3.35 -14.18
C ALA A 281 8.66 -4.09 -14.50
N CYS A 282 9.06 -5.04 -13.66
CA CYS A 282 10.27 -5.85 -13.88
C CYS A 282 10.17 -6.73 -15.12
N MET A 283 9.01 -7.35 -15.35
CA MET A 283 8.75 -8.14 -16.56
C MET A 283 8.79 -7.25 -17.81
N SER A 284 8.23 -6.05 -17.75
CA SER A 284 8.26 -5.10 -18.88
C SER A 284 9.68 -4.60 -19.22
N ALA A 285 10.53 -4.39 -18.19
CA ALA A 285 11.92 -3.97 -18.38
C ALA A 285 12.76 -5.09 -18.99
N SER A 286 12.57 -6.32 -18.51
CA SER A 286 13.23 -7.51 -19.04
C SER A 286 12.84 -7.76 -20.50
N ARG A 287 11.55 -7.61 -20.82
CA ARG A 287 11.01 -7.73 -22.18
C ARG A 287 11.64 -6.69 -23.13
N ARG A 288 11.73 -5.43 -22.71
CA ARG A 288 12.39 -4.36 -23.50
C ARG A 288 13.85 -4.67 -23.81
N ARG A 289 14.62 -5.14 -22.81
CA ARG A 289 16.03 -5.55 -23.02
C ARG A 289 16.16 -6.75 -23.96
N PHE A 290 15.24 -7.71 -23.87
CA PHE A 290 15.20 -8.86 -24.77
C PHE A 290 14.95 -8.44 -26.22
N TYR A 291 13.92 -7.63 -26.47
CA TYR A 291 13.65 -7.11 -27.83
C TYR A 291 14.81 -6.26 -28.39
N SER A 292 15.45 -5.41 -27.58
CA SER A 292 16.63 -4.66 -28.04
C SER A 292 17.82 -5.56 -28.36
N SER A 293 18.01 -6.66 -27.62
CA SER A 293 19.09 -7.63 -27.91
C SER A 293 18.84 -8.42 -29.19
N ILE A 294 17.57 -8.70 -29.53
CA ILE A 294 17.19 -9.33 -30.79
C ILE A 294 17.41 -8.37 -31.97
N GLN A 295 17.11 -7.09 -31.79
CA GLN A 295 17.22 -6.09 -32.85
C GLN A 295 18.66 -5.63 -33.13
N VAL A 296 19.59 -5.84 -32.18
CA VAL A 296 21.03 -5.58 -32.34
C VAL A 296 21.81 -6.84 -32.73
N ALA A 297 21.17 -8.02 -32.74
CA ALA A 297 21.82 -9.25 -33.16
C ALA A 297 22.02 -9.29 -34.69
N PRO A 298 23.20 -9.67 -35.18
CA PRO A 298 23.43 -9.80 -36.62
C PRO A 298 22.44 -10.80 -37.24
N PRO A 299 21.99 -10.59 -38.49
CA PRO A 299 20.95 -11.40 -39.14
C PRO A 299 21.25 -12.91 -39.16
N SER A 300 22.53 -13.30 -39.07
CA SER A 300 22.97 -14.69 -38.94
C SER A 300 22.55 -15.38 -37.63
N LYS A 301 22.38 -14.64 -36.53
CA LYS A 301 21.90 -15.18 -35.24
C LYS A 301 20.38 -15.25 -35.16
N LEU A 302 19.67 -14.33 -35.82
CA LEU A 302 18.21 -14.33 -35.95
C LEU A 302 17.71 -15.56 -36.71
N ILE A 303 18.42 -15.98 -37.77
CA ILE A 303 18.08 -17.18 -38.54
C ILE A 303 18.27 -18.46 -37.70
N LYS A 304 19.35 -18.55 -36.91
CA LYS A 304 19.56 -19.68 -35.98
C LYS A 304 18.50 -19.75 -34.87
N LEU A 305 18.04 -18.61 -34.36
CA LEU A 305 16.99 -18.56 -33.33
C LEU A 305 15.62 -18.94 -33.91
N HIS A 306 15.31 -18.51 -35.14
CA HIS A 306 14.09 -18.92 -35.84
C HIS A 306 14.09 -20.42 -36.19
N PHE A 307 15.26 -20.99 -36.49
CA PHE A 307 15.43 -22.43 -36.72
C PHE A 307 15.30 -23.26 -35.44
N LEU A 308 15.86 -22.79 -34.31
CA LEU A 308 15.72 -23.45 -33.01
C LEU A 308 14.27 -23.41 -32.50
N VAL A 309 13.58 -22.27 -32.61
CA VAL A 309 12.17 -22.15 -32.23
C VAL A 309 11.25 -22.98 -33.13
N SER A 310 11.62 -23.21 -34.40
CA SER A 310 10.87 -24.11 -35.30
C SER A 310 11.15 -25.60 -35.04
N LEU A 311 12.29 -25.96 -34.43
CA LEU A 311 12.61 -27.33 -34.03
C LEU A 311 11.95 -27.72 -32.70
N GLU A 312 11.70 -26.76 -31.81
CA GLU A 312 11.03 -27.00 -30.51
C GLU A 312 9.49 -27.09 -30.61
N LEU A 313 8.94 -26.80 -31.81
CA LEU A 313 7.51 -26.85 -32.13
C LEU A 313 7.13 -28.03 -33.04
N ARG A 314 7.95 -29.07 -33.11
CA ARG A 314 7.64 -30.33 -33.80
C ARG A 314 7.91 -31.54 -32.91
#